data_AF-A0A382RQJ9-F1
#
_entry.id   AF-A0A382RQJ9-F1
#
_cell.length_a   1.000
_cell.length_b   1.000
_cell.length_c   1.000
_cell.angle_alpha   90.00
_cell.angle_beta   90.00
_cell.angle_gamma   90.00
#
_symmetry.space_group_name_H-M   'P 1'
#
loop_
_entity.id
_entity.type
_entity.pdbx_description
1 polymer ?
#
loop_
_entity_poly.entity_id
_entity_poly.type
_entity_poly.pdbx_seq_one_letter_code
_entity_poly.pdbx_strand_id
1 'polypeptide(L)'
;YAIIFEDTDGDGTHDKRIVFYDKLEYVSGIEVGFGGAWVMSIPNFYFIPDKDYDGVPDGEPIVLLDGFGIHANAHNIANGFAWGPDGWLYSTHGRSNWSLVGKPGTPEAERRRIDGGVWRYHPVRHVWENFADGTTNPWGIDWNDYGQAFVCNCVNPHLFHVIQGAYYEPGRNRPTGKYAYERIATIADHLHFTNTKTIRAGVGTPEEDKAGGGHAHCGTMIYLGDNWPSEYRNQVFMNNIHGRRVNCDRLIRKGSGYTATHAPDVVRAADPWFVGVSLAYGPDGAVYVSDFSDTGECHHRANTRKHTGRIYKITYGKP
;
A
#
# COMPACT_ATOMS: atom_id res chain seq x y z
N TYR A 1 -1.36 -18.45 0.36
CA TYR A 1 -0.46 -18.62 1.52
C TYR A 1 -0.28 -17.32 2.28
N ALA A 2 -0.27 -17.41 3.61
CA ALA A 2 0.29 -16.48 4.58
C ALA A 2 1.39 -17.24 5.34
N ILE A 3 2.55 -16.62 5.50
CA ILE A 3 3.75 -17.24 6.07
C ILE A 3 4.29 -16.29 7.15
N ILE A 4 4.68 -16.85 8.29
CA ILE A 4 5.38 -16.13 9.35
C ILE A 4 6.85 -16.50 9.27
N PHE A 5 7.71 -15.48 9.29
CA PHE A 5 9.15 -15.62 9.44
C PHE A 5 9.52 -15.08 10.82
N GLU A 6 10.18 -15.90 11.63
CA GLU A 6 10.56 -15.58 13.00
C GLU A 6 12.08 -15.66 13.11
N ASP A 7 12.65 -14.67 13.78
CA ASP A 7 14.05 -14.56 14.18
C ASP A 7 14.08 -14.84 15.68
N THR A 8 14.45 -16.07 16.07
CA THR A 8 14.32 -16.52 17.46
C THR A 8 15.53 -16.16 18.33
N ASP A 9 16.65 -15.78 17.72
CA ASP A 9 17.87 -15.37 18.41
C ASP A 9 18.19 -13.87 18.32
N GLY A 10 17.45 -13.13 17.48
CA GLY A 10 17.51 -11.68 17.35
C GLY A 10 18.70 -11.19 16.51
N ASP A 11 19.28 -12.03 15.66
CA ASP A 11 20.43 -11.67 14.82
C ASP A 11 20.05 -10.85 13.57
N GLY A 12 18.76 -10.64 13.34
CA GLY A 12 18.20 -9.92 12.19
C GLY A 12 17.91 -10.81 10.97
N THR A 13 18.13 -12.11 11.09
CA THR A 13 17.83 -13.14 10.08
C THR A 13 16.81 -14.11 10.64
N HIS A 14 15.78 -14.43 9.86
CA HIS A 14 14.82 -15.45 10.29
C HIS A 14 15.49 -16.83 10.32
N ASP A 15 15.21 -17.60 11.37
CA ASP A 15 15.63 -18.99 11.54
C ASP A 15 14.45 -19.98 11.49
N LYS A 16 13.22 -19.45 11.57
CA LYS A 16 11.98 -20.23 11.60
C LYS A 16 10.97 -19.71 10.59
N ARG A 17 10.30 -20.65 9.93
CA ARG A 17 9.29 -20.40 8.89
C ARG A 17 8.04 -21.21 9.17
N ILE A 18 6.92 -20.53 9.39
CA ILE A 18 5.62 -21.15 9.70
C ILE A 18 4.64 -20.88 8.56
N VAL A 19 3.95 -21.91 8.09
CA VAL A 19 2.82 -21.74 7.17
C VAL A 19 1.58 -21.49 8.03
N PHE A 20 1.23 -20.22 8.20
CA PHE A 20 0.07 -19.83 9.01
C PHE A 20 -1.25 -20.26 8.35
N TYR A 21 -1.40 -19.99 7.04
CA TYR A 21 -2.60 -20.40 6.31
C TYR A 21 -2.32 -20.51 4.80
N ASP A 22 -2.66 -21.62 4.15
CA ASP A 22 -2.25 -21.90 2.76
C ASP A 22 -3.37 -21.77 1.72
N LYS A 23 -4.64 -21.78 2.12
CA LYS A 23 -5.81 -21.77 1.23
C LYS A 23 -6.24 -20.39 0.71
N LEU A 24 -5.40 -19.35 0.87
CA LEU A 24 -5.70 -18.02 0.35
C LEU A 24 -5.40 -17.93 -1.15
N GLU A 25 -6.30 -17.26 -1.87
CA GLU A 25 -6.14 -16.97 -3.28
C GLU A 25 -6.07 -15.45 -3.50
N TYR A 26 -5.21 -15.04 -4.42
CA TYR A 26 -5.14 -13.66 -4.91
C TYR A 26 -5.11 -12.60 -3.78
N VAL A 27 -4.15 -12.77 -2.86
CA VAL A 27 -3.95 -11.87 -1.71
C VAL A 27 -3.40 -10.54 -2.17
N SER A 28 -4.05 -9.45 -1.77
CA SER A 28 -3.64 -8.08 -2.09
C SER A 28 -3.44 -7.18 -0.86
N GLY A 29 -3.64 -7.72 0.34
CA GLY A 29 -3.40 -7.02 1.60
C GLY A 29 -3.39 -7.99 2.77
N ILE A 30 -2.51 -7.76 3.74
CA ILE A 30 -2.45 -8.47 5.00
C ILE A 30 -2.01 -7.50 6.10
N GLU A 31 -2.60 -7.64 7.28
CA GLU A 31 -2.18 -6.91 8.49
C GLU A 31 -2.41 -7.79 9.72
N VAL A 32 -1.54 -7.66 10.73
CA VAL A 32 -1.62 -8.42 11.98
C VAL A 32 -2.17 -7.53 13.09
N GLY A 33 -3.03 -8.08 13.93
CA GLY A 33 -3.56 -7.36 15.10
C GLY A 33 -4.88 -7.93 15.58
N PHE A 34 -5.30 -7.54 16.78
CA PHE A 34 -6.54 -8.00 17.39
C PHE A 34 -6.64 -9.54 17.51
N GLY A 35 -5.52 -10.22 17.77
CA GLY A 35 -5.47 -11.67 17.94
C GLY A 35 -5.70 -12.44 16.64
N GLY A 36 -5.07 -12.02 15.55
CA GLY A 36 -5.15 -12.70 14.26
C GLY A 36 -4.60 -11.89 13.09
N ALA A 37 -4.88 -12.40 11.88
CA ALA A 37 -4.51 -11.78 10.61
C ALA A 37 -5.74 -11.30 9.84
N TRP A 38 -5.67 -10.07 9.34
CA TRP A 38 -6.68 -9.41 8.51
C TRP A 38 -6.22 -9.49 7.06
N VAL A 39 -6.99 -10.16 6.20
CA VAL A 39 -6.52 -10.55 4.87
C VAL A 39 -7.49 -10.13 3.78
N MET A 40 -6.99 -9.41 2.78
CA MET A 40 -7.71 -9.14 1.54
C MET A 40 -7.33 -10.24 0.56
N SER A 41 -8.26 -11.17 0.35
CA SER A 41 -8.14 -12.29 -0.59
C SER A 41 -9.42 -12.27 -1.42
N ILE A 42 -9.33 -11.55 -2.53
CA ILE A 42 -10.49 -11.18 -3.34
C ILE A 42 -11.25 -12.43 -3.80
N PRO A 43 -12.60 -12.47 -3.69
CA PRO A 43 -13.53 -11.34 -3.54
C PRO A 43 -13.86 -10.91 -2.11
N ASN A 44 -13.12 -11.40 -1.13
CA ASN A 44 -13.47 -11.30 0.29
C ASN A 44 -12.38 -10.61 1.11
N PHE A 45 -12.84 -9.98 2.18
CA PHE A 45 -12.01 -9.51 3.28
C PHE A 45 -12.24 -10.41 4.49
N TYR A 46 -11.17 -11.02 4.98
CA TYR A 46 -11.19 -12.04 6.02
C TYR A 46 -10.52 -11.56 7.31
N PHE A 47 -10.93 -12.16 8.42
CA PHE A 47 -10.12 -12.26 9.63
C PHE A 47 -9.84 -13.73 9.95
N ILE A 48 -8.58 -14.06 10.19
CA ILE A 48 -8.11 -15.40 10.58
C ILE A 48 -7.64 -15.30 12.03
N PRO A 49 -8.36 -15.89 13.00
CA PRO A 49 -8.04 -15.74 14.41
C PRO A 49 -6.77 -16.53 14.79
N ASP A 50 -5.98 -15.96 15.70
CA ASP A 50 -4.80 -16.54 16.36
C ASP A 50 -4.59 -15.75 17.67
N LYS A 51 -5.37 -16.10 18.69
CA LYS A 51 -5.48 -15.34 19.94
C LYS A 51 -4.32 -15.57 20.89
N ASP A 52 -3.71 -16.75 20.84
CA ASP A 52 -2.55 -17.09 21.65
C ASP A 52 -1.21 -16.83 20.93
N TYR A 53 -1.27 -16.40 19.67
CA TYR A 53 -0.13 -16.00 18.85
C TYR A 53 0.87 -17.14 18.65
N ASP A 54 0.38 -18.37 18.56
CA ASP A 54 1.20 -19.56 18.37
C ASP A 54 1.55 -19.83 16.89
N GLY A 55 0.99 -19.03 15.97
CA GLY A 55 1.19 -19.16 14.54
C GLY A 55 0.33 -20.26 13.90
N VAL A 56 -0.72 -20.72 14.59
CA VAL A 56 -1.73 -21.65 14.11
C VAL A 56 -3.11 -20.97 14.19
N PRO A 57 -3.91 -20.96 13.11
CA PRO A 57 -5.25 -20.42 13.18
C PRO A 57 -6.14 -21.12 14.22
N ASP A 58 -6.76 -20.34 15.10
CA ASP A 58 -7.74 -20.82 16.11
C ASP A 58 -9.04 -21.38 15.48
N GLY A 59 -9.24 -21.13 14.19
CA GLY A 59 -10.42 -21.53 13.46
C GLY A 59 -10.40 -21.10 11.99
N GLU A 60 -11.50 -21.40 11.30
CA GLU A 60 -11.67 -21.05 9.89
C GLU A 60 -11.72 -19.52 9.69
N PRO A 61 -11.22 -19.00 8.55
CA PRO A 61 -11.32 -17.59 8.21
C PRO A 61 -12.76 -17.08 8.24
N ILE A 62 -12.97 -15.94 8.90
CA ILE A 62 -14.26 -15.26 8.99
C ILE A 62 -14.35 -14.22 7.86
N VAL A 63 -15.36 -14.34 7.00
CA VAL A 63 -15.63 -13.32 5.98
C VAL A 63 -16.28 -12.11 6.65
N LEU A 64 -15.58 -10.97 6.63
CA LEU A 64 -16.05 -9.72 7.24
C LEU A 64 -16.79 -8.82 6.24
N LEU A 65 -16.27 -8.76 5.01
CA LEU A 65 -16.89 -8.07 3.87
C LEU A 65 -16.68 -8.89 2.59
N ASP A 66 -17.63 -8.80 1.67
CA ASP A 66 -17.59 -9.43 0.35
C ASP A 66 -17.96 -8.42 -0.76
N GLY A 67 -17.85 -8.86 -2.02
CA GLY A 67 -18.20 -8.05 -3.18
C GLY A 67 -17.05 -7.18 -3.70
N PHE A 68 -15.81 -7.49 -3.30
CA PHE A 68 -14.61 -6.93 -3.94
C PHE A 68 -14.45 -7.55 -5.33
N GLY A 69 -14.50 -6.71 -6.36
CA GLY A 69 -14.64 -7.15 -7.74
C GLY A 69 -13.30 -7.37 -8.47
N ILE A 70 -13.30 -8.35 -9.38
CA ILE A 70 -12.30 -8.50 -10.45
C ILE A 70 -12.90 -8.49 -11.86
N HIS A 71 -14.16 -8.09 -11.99
CA HIS A 71 -14.94 -8.24 -13.22
C HIS A 71 -14.37 -7.45 -14.40
N ALA A 72 -13.62 -6.37 -14.17
CA ALA A 72 -13.04 -5.59 -15.25
C ALA A 72 -11.65 -6.10 -15.68
N ASN A 73 -10.78 -6.44 -14.73
CA ASN A 73 -9.44 -7.03 -14.94
C ASN A 73 -8.76 -7.34 -13.58
N ALA A 74 -7.47 -7.70 -13.59
CA ALA A 74 -6.65 -7.98 -12.41
C ALA A 74 -5.88 -6.74 -11.87
N HIS A 75 -6.33 -5.53 -12.19
CA HIS A 75 -5.58 -4.28 -11.98
C HIS A 75 -6.46 -3.23 -11.28
N ASN A 76 -5.88 -2.42 -10.39
CA ASN A 76 -6.59 -1.41 -9.58
C ASN A 76 -7.70 -2.01 -8.70
N ILE A 77 -7.31 -2.97 -7.86
CA ILE A 77 -8.19 -3.69 -6.92
C ILE A 77 -8.09 -3.13 -5.50
N ALA A 78 -8.95 -3.62 -4.60
CA ALA A 78 -8.78 -3.46 -3.16
C ALA A 78 -7.43 -4.05 -2.72
N ASN A 79 -6.67 -3.32 -1.92
CA ASN A 79 -5.32 -3.71 -1.55
C ASN A 79 -4.82 -2.99 -0.31
N GLY A 80 -3.77 -3.55 0.29
CA GLY A 80 -3.06 -2.96 1.42
C GLY A 80 -3.91 -2.90 2.68
N PHE A 81 -3.24 -2.90 3.82
CA PHE A 81 -3.82 -2.60 5.11
C PHE A 81 -2.82 -1.83 5.93
N ALA A 82 -3.31 -0.94 6.79
CA ALA A 82 -2.54 -0.35 7.86
C ALA A 82 -3.48 0.13 8.98
N TRP A 83 -3.00 0.03 10.22
CA TRP A 83 -3.74 0.52 11.40
C TRP A 83 -3.63 2.04 11.51
N GLY A 84 -4.76 2.72 11.53
CA GLY A 84 -4.80 4.13 11.85
C GLY A 84 -4.59 4.40 13.34
N PRO A 85 -4.15 5.61 13.72
CA PRO A 85 -3.98 6.00 15.13
C PRO A 85 -5.29 6.04 15.91
N ASP A 86 -6.44 5.97 15.22
CA ASP A 86 -7.78 5.86 15.79
C ASP A 86 -8.23 4.40 16.04
N GLY A 87 -7.37 3.42 15.77
CA GLY A 87 -7.65 1.99 15.94
C GLY A 87 -8.53 1.37 14.87
N TRP A 88 -8.81 2.06 13.77
CA TRP A 88 -9.46 1.49 12.60
C TRP A 88 -8.44 0.87 11.65
N LEU A 89 -8.83 -0.18 10.93
CA LEU A 89 -8.05 -0.73 9.84
C LEU A 89 -8.37 0.02 8.55
N TYR A 90 -7.37 0.58 7.88
CA TYR A 90 -7.55 1.29 6.61
C TYR A 90 -7.04 0.46 5.46
N SER A 91 -7.65 0.63 4.30
CA SER A 91 -7.25 -0.03 3.06
C SER A 91 -7.52 0.88 1.87
N THR A 92 -6.76 0.66 0.81
CA THR A 92 -6.85 1.40 -0.44
C THR A 92 -7.62 0.60 -1.48
N HIS A 93 -8.30 1.31 -2.39
CA HIS A 93 -9.00 0.68 -3.49
C HIS A 93 -8.68 1.39 -4.79
N GLY A 94 -8.44 0.63 -5.85
CA GLY A 94 -8.21 1.17 -7.18
C GLY A 94 -9.49 1.48 -7.95
N ARG A 95 -9.35 2.22 -9.04
CA ARG A 95 -10.48 2.74 -9.82
C ARG A 95 -10.99 1.78 -10.89
N SER A 96 -10.10 1.21 -11.70
CA SER A 96 -10.52 0.51 -12.93
C SER A 96 -11.30 -0.78 -12.68
N ASN A 97 -11.31 -1.25 -11.44
CA ASN A 97 -11.97 -2.48 -11.05
C ASN A 97 -12.80 -2.22 -9.80
N TRP A 98 -13.90 -1.50 -9.99
CA TRP A 98 -14.80 -1.09 -8.91
C TRP A 98 -15.38 -2.30 -8.16
N SER A 99 -15.92 -2.06 -6.97
CA SER A 99 -16.50 -3.09 -6.12
C SER A 99 -17.88 -2.68 -5.60
N LEU A 100 -18.74 -3.65 -5.30
CA LEU A 100 -20.02 -3.45 -4.61
C LEU A 100 -19.94 -4.14 -3.25
N VAL A 101 -19.37 -3.42 -2.30
CA VAL A 101 -18.96 -3.98 -1.01
C VAL A 101 -20.14 -4.02 -0.04
N GLY A 102 -20.21 -5.08 0.75
CA GLY A 102 -21.19 -5.26 1.81
C GLY A 102 -20.69 -6.29 2.82
N LYS A 103 -21.44 -6.45 3.92
CA LYS A 103 -21.30 -7.65 4.77
C LYS A 103 -21.87 -8.86 4.01
N PRO A 104 -21.42 -10.09 4.33
CA PRO A 104 -22.05 -11.29 3.80
C PRO A 104 -23.57 -11.25 3.92
N GLY A 105 -24.27 -11.53 2.82
CA GLY A 105 -25.74 -11.49 2.75
C GLY A 105 -26.37 -10.11 2.50
N THR A 106 -25.58 -9.03 2.36
CA THR A 106 -26.12 -7.70 2.01
C THR A 106 -26.80 -7.74 0.63
N PRO A 107 -28.07 -7.33 0.50
CA PRO A 107 -28.76 -7.25 -0.79
C PRO A 107 -28.05 -6.33 -1.77
N GLU A 108 -28.10 -6.62 -3.07
CA GLU A 108 -27.39 -5.84 -4.11
C GLU A 108 -27.71 -4.34 -4.05
N ALA A 109 -28.99 -3.99 -3.83
CA ALA A 109 -29.45 -2.60 -3.74
C ALA A 109 -28.90 -1.83 -2.52
N GLU A 110 -28.40 -2.53 -1.50
CA GLU A 110 -27.83 -1.94 -0.27
C GLU A 110 -26.30 -1.92 -0.28
N ARG A 111 -25.67 -2.58 -1.26
CA ARG A 111 -24.21 -2.60 -1.40
C ARG A 111 -23.68 -1.23 -1.81
N ARG A 112 -22.52 -0.88 -1.27
CA ARG A 112 -21.89 0.41 -1.53
C ARG A 112 -20.79 0.25 -2.56
N ARG A 113 -20.85 1.09 -3.58
CA ARG A 113 -19.82 1.13 -4.62
C ARG A 113 -18.53 1.76 -4.09
N ILE A 114 -17.41 1.12 -4.39
CA ILE A 114 -16.06 1.69 -4.21
C ILE A 114 -15.33 1.64 -5.56
N ASP A 115 -14.84 2.78 -6.04
CA ASP A 115 -14.12 2.88 -7.31
C ASP A 115 -12.94 3.84 -7.25
N GLY A 116 -12.11 3.66 -6.22
CA GLY A 116 -10.95 4.49 -5.95
C GLY A 116 -11.04 5.14 -4.57
N GLY A 117 -9.92 5.20 -3.86
CA GLY A 117 -9.77 5.96 -2.63
C GLY A 117 -9.39 5.08 -1.44
N VAL A 118 -9.87 5.47 -0.27
CA VAL A 118 -9.56 4.84 1.02
C VAL A 118 -10.86 4.46 1.71
N TRP A 119 -10.93 3.23 2.21
CA TRP A 119 -12.01 2.78 3.07
C TRP A 119 -11.42 2.28 4.39
N ARG A 120 -12.26 2.20 5.43
CA ARG A 120 -11.83 1.73 6.75
C ARG A 120 -12.85 0.81 7.40
N TYR A 121 -12.35 -0.07 8.27
CA TYR A 121 -13.11 -1.05 9.02
C TYR A 121 -12.81 -0.93 10.50
N HIS A 122 -13.86 -0.94 11.33
CA HIS A 122 -13.69 -0.93 12.77
C HIS A 122 -13.59 -2.36 13.30
N PRO A 123 -12.46 -2.75 13.92
CA PRO A 123 -12.19 -4.15 14.24
C PRO A 123 -13.16 -4.75 15.27
N VAL A 124 -13.61 -3.97 16.26
CA VAL A 124 -14.54 -4.44 17.31
C VAL A 124 -16.02 -4.25 16.96
N ARG A 125 -16.40 -3.11 16.39
CA ARG A 125 -17.80 -2.81 16.04
C ARG A 125 -18.25 -3.47 14.75
N HIS A 126 -17.30 -3.98 13.95
CA HIS A 126 -17.56 -4.59 12.66
C HIS A 126 -18.40 -3.69 11.73
N VAL A 127 -18.08 -2.40 11.72
CA VAL A 127 -18.67 -1.40 10.80
C VAL A 127 -17.61 -0.93 9.82
N TRP A 128 -18.03 -0.59 8.61
CA TRP A 128 -17.12 -0.14 7.57
C TRP A 128 -17.68 1.10 6.88
N GLU A 129 -16.78 1.94 6.38
CA GLU A 129 -17.15 3.14 5.64
C GLU A 129 -16.10 3.51 4.59
N ASN A 130 -16.57 4.21 3.56
CA ASN A 130 -15.68 4.89 2.65
C ASN A 130 -15.11 6.12 3.38
N PHE A 131 -13.79 6.18 3.53
CA PHE A 131 -13.12 7.24 4.26
C PHE A 131 -12.82 8.43 3.35
N ALA A 132 -12.34 8.17 2.13
CA ALA A 132 -12.04 9.17 1.13
C ALA A 132 -12.25 8.60 -0.27
N ASP A 133 -12.72 9.43 -1.19
CA ASP A 133 -13.11 9.06 -2.54
C ASP A 133 -12.12 9.66 -3.55
N GLY A 134 -11.76 8.97 -4.63
CA GLY A 134 -10.88 9.51 -5.67
C GLY A 134 -9.67 8.64 -5.96
N THR A 135 -8.54 9.24 -6.35
CA THR A 135 -7.28 8.55 -6.73
C THR A 135 -7.47 7.57 -7.89
N THR A 136 -6.39 6.92 -8.34
CA THR A 136 -6.45 5.97 -9.48
C THR A 136 -6.20 4.55 -9.04
N ASN A 137 -5.05 4.33 -8.43
CA ASN A 137 -4.51 3.05 -8.05
C ASN A 137 -3.62 3.25 -6.82
N PRO A 138 -4.21 3.64 -5.67
CA PRO A 138 -3.46 3.80 -4.44
C PRO A 138 -2.99 2.43 -3.94
N TRP A 139 -1.71 2.37 -3.53
CA TRP A 139 -1.07 1.17 -2.99
C TRP A 139 -0.38 1.49 -1.68
N GLY A 140 -1.15 1.38 -0.59
CA GLY A 140 -0.67 1.67 0.75
C GLY A 140 -1.16 3.02 1.28
N ILE A 141 -1.19 3.09 2.60
CA ILE A 141 -1.56 4.25 3.39
C ILE A 141 -0.72 4.24 4.66
N ASP A 142 -0.26 5.39 5.11
CA ASP A 142 0.41 5.51 6.40
C ASP A 142 0.21 6.91 7.01
N TRP A 143 0.56 7.07 8.28
CA TRP A 143 0.35 8.28 9.07
C TRP A 143 1.63 8.91 9.55
N ASN A 144 1.65 10.23 9.53
CA ASN A 144 2.72 10.98 10.18
C ASN A 144 2.53 11.06 11.70
N ASP A 145 3.50 11.65 12.38
CA ASP A 145 3.50 11.86 13.84
C ASP A 145 2.32 12.69 14.38
N TYR A 146 1.55 13.36 13.52
CA TYR A 146 0.31 14.07 13.86
C TYR A 146 -0.96 13.29 13.52
N GLY A 147 -0.83 12.03 13.09
CA GLY A 147 -1.97 11.21 12.66
C GLY A 147 -2.60 11.66 11.35
N GLN A 148 -1.87 12.37 10.49
CA GLN A 148 -2.32 12.74 9.15
C GLN A 148 -2.02 11.61 8.17
N ALA A 149 -3.01 11.21 7.37
CA ALA A 149 -2.90 10.07 6.46
C ALA A 149 -2.34 10.45 5.09
N PHE A 150 -1.52 9.58 4.50
CA PHE A 150 -0.95 9.76 3.17
C PHE A 150 -1.08 8.46 2.36
N VAL A 151 -1.37 8.58 1.07
CA VAL A 151 -1.40 7.43 0.15
C VAL A 151 -0.51 7.69 -1.05
N CYS A 152 0.28 6.69 -1.44
CA CYS A 152 0.93 6.69 -2.72
C CYS A 152 0.02 6.13 -3.81
N ASN A 153 0.07 6.71 -5.00
CA ASN A 153 -0.78 6.34 -6.13
C ASN A 153 0.05 5.94 -7.35
N CYS A 154 -0.39 4.90 -8.03
CA CYS A 154 0.24 4.44 -9.26
C CYS A 154 -0.39 5.08 -10.51
N VAL A 155 0.51 5.41 -11.42
CA VAL A 155 0.46 6.11 -12.71
C VAL A 155 0.34 7.65 -12.67
N ASN A 156 -0.58 8.24 -11.90
CA ASN A 156 -0.83 9.69 -11.97
C ASN A 156 -0.98 10.30 -10.57
N PRO A 157 -0.60 11.57 -10.38
CA PRO A 157 0.48 11.96 -9.46
C PRO A 157 0.58 11.11 -8.19
N HIS A 158 1.81 10.88 -7.73
CA HIS A 158 2.09 9.75 -6.86
C HIS A 158 1.71 9.91 -5.40
N LEU A 159 1.33 11.09 -4.90
CA LEU A 159 1.10 11.27 -3.47
C LEU A 159 -0.06 12.19 -3.11
N PHE A 160 -0.87 11.78 -2.13
CA PHE A 160 -2.00 12.55 -1.63
C PHE A 160 -2.02 12.58 -0.10
N HIS A 161 -2.31 13.75 0.48
CA HIS A 161 -2.69 13.91 1.89
C HIS A 161 -4.19 13.62 2.02
N VAL A 162 -4.54 12.56 2.73
CA VAL A 162 -5.89 12.01 2.81
C VAL A 162 -6.67 12.61 3.98
N ILE A 163 -7.85 13.14 3.68
CA ILE A 163 -8.77 13.79 4.61
C ILE A 163 -10.10 13.05 4.55
N GLN A 164 -10.71 12.79 5.71
CA GLN A 164 -12.00 12.12 5.78
C GLN A 164 -13.08 12.89 5.00
N GLY A 165 -13.84 12.18 4.17
CA GLY A 165 -14.91 12.71 3.33
C GLY A 165 -14.45 13.48 2.09
N ALA A 166 -13.14 13.62 1.87
CA ALA A 166 -12.61 14.33 0.72
C ALA A 166 -12.75 13.52 -0.59
N TYR A 167 -12.79 14.27 -1.70
CA TYR A 167 -12.82 13.76 -3.06
C TYR A 167 -11.53 14.15 -3.78
N TYR A 168 -10.83 13.21 -4.41
CA TYR A 168 -9.53 13.41 -5.04
C TYR A 168 -9.56 13.21 -6.56
N GLU A 169 -8.64 13.87 -7.26
CA GLU A 169 -8.31 13.57 -8.66
C GLU A 169 -7.75 12.13 -8.82
N PRO A 170 -7.78 11.53 -10.04
CA PRO A 170 -8.27 12.10 -11.29
C PRO A 170 -9.78 11.97 -11.50
N GLY A 171 -10.37 13.01 -12.07
CA GLY A 171 -11.81 13.15 -12.31
C GLY A 171 -12.39 12.39 -13.51
N ARG A 172 -11.64 11.53 -14.25
CA ARG A 172 -12.03 10.96 -15.57
C ARG A 172 -13.49 10.43 -15.65
N ASN A 173 -14.47 11.27 -15.90
CA ASN A 173 -15.91 10.93 -15.86
C ASN A 173 -16.41 10.32 -14.53
N ARG A 174 -15.76 10.60 -13.39
CA ARG A 174 -16.31 10.23 -12.06
C ARG A 174 -17.26 11.35 -11.62
N PRO A 175 -18.48 11.06 -11.15
CA PRO A 175 -19.29 12.04 -10.44
C PRO A 175 -18.52 12.57 -9.22
N THR A 176 -18.71 13.85 -8.89
CA THR A 176 -18.24 14.37 -7.58
C THR A 176 -19.33 14.13 -6.55
N GLY A 177 -18.98 14.14 -5.26
CA GLY A 177 -19.97 14.10 -4.20
C GLY A 177 -20.94 15.28 -4.33
N LYS A 178 -22.22 15.06 -4.09
CA LYS A 178 -23.28 16.11 -4.17
C LYS A 178 -22.94 17.36 -3.35
N TYR A 179 -22.21 17.18 -2.25
CA TYR A 179 -21.83 18.23 -1.31
C TYR A 179 -20.33 18.55 -1.34
N ALA A 180 -19.57 17.99 -2.29
CA ALA A 180 -18.16 18.31 -2.44
C ALA A 180 -18.01 19.69 -3.09
N TYR A 181 -17.26 20.59 -2.45
CA TYR A 181 -16.95 21.91 -3.00
C TYR A 181 -16.07 21.78 -4.24
N GLU A 182 -14.94 21.09 -4.11
CA GLU A 182 -14.02 20.77 -5.19
C GLU A 182 -13.28 19.46 -4.91
N ARG A 183 -12.52 18.98 -5.91
CA ARG A 183 -11.62 17.84 -5.73
C ARG A 183 -10.25 18.31 -5.27
N ILE A 184 -9.66 17.58 -4.34
CA ILE A 184 -8.31 17.82 -3.84
C ILE A 184 -7.29 17.23 -4.83
N ALA A 185 -6.32 18.05 -5.22
CA ALA A 185 -5.21 17.65 -6.07
C ALA A 185 -4.13 16.90 -5.28
N THR A 186 -3.12 16.39 -5.98
CA THR A 186 -1.92 15.83 -5.35
C THR A 186 -1.17 16.87 -4.52
N ILE A 187 -0.44 16.39 -3.51
CA ILE A 187 0.49 17.23 -2.74
C ILE A 187 1.91 17.23 -3.32
N ALA A 188 2.21 16.36 -4.29
CA ALA A 188 3.52 16.28 -4.91
C ALA A 188 3.76 17.47 -5.86
N ASP A 189 4.91 18.13 -5.72
CA ASP A 189 5.34 19.22 -6.59
C ASP A 189 6.17 18.77 -7.81
N HIS A 190 6.40 17.47 -7.92
CA HIS A 190 7.22 16.84 -8.94
C HIS A 190 6.59 15.51 -9.37
N LEU A 191 7.23 14.87 -10.36
CA LEU A 191 6.93 13.51 -10.80
C LEU A 191 8.23 12.71 -10.82
N HIS A 192 8.16 11.44 -10.45
CA HIS A 192 9.29 10.51 -10.60
C HIS A 192 9.52 10.00 -12.02
N PHE A 193 8.87 10.63 -13.01
CA PHE A 193 8.91 10.30 -14.42
C PHE A 193 8.82 11.56 -15.28
N THR A 194 9.27 11.45 -16.52
CA THR A 194 9.48 12.61 -17.40
C THR A 194 8.36 12.80 -18.43
N ASN A 195 7.88 11.72 -19.06
CA ASN A 195 6.96 11.82 -20.19
C ASN A 195 5.49 11.66 -19.77
N THR A 196 4.79 12.77 -19.57
CA THR A 196 3.37 12.75 -19.15
C THR A 196 2.38 12.43 -20.27
N LYS A 197 2.79 12.46 -21.55
CA LYS A 197 1.93 12.12 -22.69
C LYS A 197 1.92 10.62 -22.98
N THR A 198 3.11 10.02 -22.94
CA THR A 198 3.33 8.58 -23.11
C THR A 198 4.20 8.07 -21.97
N ILE A 199 3.58 7.98 -20.78
CA ILE A 199 4.16 7.58 -19.48
C ILE A 199 5.06 6.35 -19.50
N ARG A 200 4.91 5.44 -20.47
CA ARG A 200 5.74 4.23 -20.60
C ARG A 200 7.01 4.44 -21.42
N ALA A 201 7.08 5.49 -22.23
CA ALA A 201 8.16 5.68 -23.19
C ALA A 201 9.51 6.01 -22.54
N GLY A 202 9.50 6.54 -21.31
CA GLY A 202 10.72 6.86 -20.55
C GLY A 202 11.23 5.74 -19.67
N VAL A 203 10.46 4.67 -19.45
CA VAL A 203 10.84 3.61 -18.49
C VAL A 203 12.20 3.02 -18.87
N GLY A 204 13.14 3.08 -17.93
CA GLY A 204 14.51 2.56 -18.09
C GLY A 204 15.52 3.52 -18.74
N THR A 205 15.12 4.72 -19.18
CA THR A 205 16.08 5.71 -19.72
C THR A 205 16.84 6.44 -18.60
N PRO A 206 18.04 6.99 -18.86
CA PRO A 206 18.78 7.79 -17.88
C PRO A 206 18.00 9.01 -17.35
N GLU A 207 17.17 9.62 -18.19
CA GLU A 207 16.36 10.79 -17.83
C GLU A 207 15.25 10.40 -16.84
N GLU A 208 14.60 9.26 -17.06
CA GLU A 208 13.59 8.71 -16.15
C GLU A 208 14.22 8.24 -14.83
N ASP A 209 15.38 7.60 -14.91
CA ASP A 209 16.18 7.20 -13.75
C ASP A 209 16.54 8.41 -12.87
N LYS A 210 16.91 9.54 -13.50
CA LYS A 210 17.19 10.81 -12.82
C LYS A 210 15.94 11.43 -12.20
N ALA A 211 14.77 11.27 -12.81
CA ALA A 211 13.52 11.81 -12.28
C ALA A 211 13.05 11.08 -11.01
N GLY A 212 13.41 9.80 -10.84
CA GLY A 212 12.98 8.98 -9.71
C GLY A 212 12.60 7.55 -10.09
N GLY A 213 12.66 7.21 -11.37
CA GLY A 213 12.65 5.84 -11.86
C GLY A 213 11.35 5.38 -12.51
N GLY A 214 10.27 6.17 -12.46
CA GLY A 214 9.05 5.87 -13.20
C GLY A 214 7.77 6.25 -12.48
N HIS A 215 6.65 5.88 -13.10
CA HIS A 215 5.29 6.30 -12.71
C HIS A 215 4.55 5.29 -11.81
N ALA A 216 5.17 4.17 -11.44
CA ALA A 216 4.52 3.09 -10.70
C ALA A 216 5.10 2.97 -9.28
N HIS A 217 4.29 3.38 -8.31
CA HIS A 217 4.65 3.39 -6.89
C HIS A 217 3.81 2.37 -6.13
N CYS A 218 4.42 1.73 -5.14
CA CYS A 218 3.78 0.69 -4.34
C CYS A 218 4.32 0.64 -2.91
N GLY A 219 3.43 0.49 -1.94
CA GLY A 219 3.76 0.64 -0.54
C GLY A 219 3.95 2.12 -0.19
N THR A 220 3.36 2.53 0.94
CA THR A 220 3.49 3.89 1.48
C THR A 220 3.86 3.74 2.93
N MET A 221 4.94 4.39 3.36
CA MET A 221 5.38 4.35 4.75
C MET A 221 5.92 5.72 5.15
N ILE A 222 5.43 6.27 6.26
CA ILE A 222 6.03 7.41 6.93
C ILE A 222 7.02 6.86 7.94
N TYR A 223 8.30 7.18 7.77
CA TYR A 223 9.31 6.66 8.68
C TYR A 223 9.28 7.38 10.03
N LEU A 224 8.85 6.68 11.09
CA LEU A 224 8.84 7.20 12.47
C LEU A 224 9.80 6.45 13.40
N GLY A 225 10.77 5.71 12.85
CA GLY A 225 11.91 5.23 13.63
C GLY A 225 12.82 6.38 14.07
N ASP A 226 13.60 6.16 15.12
CA ASP A 226 14.51 7.15 15.72
C ASP A 226 15.99 6.75 15.67
N ASN A 227 16.31 5.61 15.05
CA ASN A 227 17.67 5.09 14.89
C ASN A 227 18.33 5.52 13.56
N TRP A 228 17.58 5.95 12.55
CA TRP A 228 18.13 6.56 11.34
C TRP A 228 18.31 8.07 11.51
N PRO A 229 19.08 8.76 10.64
CA PRO A 229 19.24 10.20 10.70
C PRO A 229 17.89 10.94 10.71
N SER A 230 17.81 12.02 11.47
CA SER A 230 16.58 12.80 11.68
C SER A 230 15.97 13.36 10.40
N GLU A 231 16.74 13.46 9.31
CA GLU A 231 16.24 13.91 8.00
C GLU A 231 15.25 12.92 7.34
N TYR A 232 15.31 11.64 7.71
CA TYR A 232 14.37 10.61 7.25
C TYR A 232 13.10 10.55 8.08
N ARG A 233 13.17 11.00 9.34
CA ARG A 233 12.03 10.98 10.25
C ARG A 233 10.91 11.84 9.69
N ASN A 234 9.69 11.30 9.72
CA ASN A 234 8.47 11.92 9.25
C ASN A 234 8.43 12.21 7.73
N GLN A 235 9.28 11.54 6.95
CA GLN A 235 9.25 11.60 5.49
C GLN A 235 8.57 10.36 4.92
N VAL A 236 8.05 10.45 3.69
CA VAL A 236 7.33 9.35 3.05
C VAL A 236 8.26 8.56 2.14
N PHE A 237 8.24 7.23 2.31
CA PHE A 237 8.96 6.27 1.50
C PHE A 237 7.98 5.45 0.67
N MET A 238 8.35 5.18 -0.58
CA MET A 238 7.53 4.43 -1.53
C MET A 238 8.44 3.58 -2.41
N ASN A 239 8.06 2.34 -2.70
CA ASN A 239 8.80 1.59 -3.71
C ASN A 239 8.47 2.14 -5.10
N ASN A 240 9.49 2.27 -5.96
CA ASN A 240 9.31 2.50 -7.39
C ASN A 240 9.51 1.20 -8.16
N ILE A 241 8.43 0.67 -8.72
CA ILE A 241 8.42 -0.62 -9.41
C ILE A 241 9.35 -0.60 -10.64
N HIS A 242 9.40 0.52 -11.36
CA HIS A 242 10.26 0.70 -12.53
C HIS A 242 11.70 1.10 -12.12
N GLY A 243 11.81 1.88 -11.05
CA GLY A 243 13.04 2.55 -10.65
C GLY A 243 14.05 1.69 -9.88
N ARG A 244 13.66 0.48 -9.46
CA ARG A 244 14.44 -0.42 -8.60
C ARG A 244 14.95 0.26 -7.32
N ARG A 245 14.06 1.02 -6.67
CA ARG A 245 14.43 1.89 -5.56
C ARG A 245 13.28 2.11 -4.59
N VAL A 246 13.64 2.65 -3.44
CA VAL A 246 12.71 3.25 -2.49
C VAL A 246 12.86 4.76 -2.61
N ASN A 247 11.88 5.43 -3.22
CA ASN A 247 11.84 6.89 -3.29
C ASN A 247 11.61 7.47 -1.89
N CYS A 248 12.12 8.68 -1.67
CA CYS A 248 11.84 9.48 -0.49
C CYS A 248 11.31 10.84 -0.92
N ASP A 249 10.15 11.22 -0.39
CA ASP A 249 9.64 12.58 -0.52
C ASP A 249 9.59 13.27 0.84
N ARG A 250 10.06 14.51 0.84
CA ARG A 250 10.01 15.37 2.02
C ARG A 250 8.65 16.02 2.16
N LEU A 251 8.00 15.78 3.29
CA LEU A 251 6.72 16.39 3.64
C LEU A 251 6.95 17.75 4.29
N ILE A 252 6.59 18.81 3.58
CA ILE A 252 6.74 20.20 4.00
C ILE A 252 5.35 20.77 4.29
N ARG A 253 5.12 21.28 5.50
CA ARG A 253 3.84 21.91 5.85
C ARG A 253 3.56 23.12 4.96
N LYS A 254 2.33 23.22 4.44
CA LYS A 254 1.85 24.34 3.63
C LYS A 254 0.36 24.57 3.87
N GLY A 255 0.03 25.72 4.45
CA GLY A 255 -1.34 26.00 4.90
C GLY A 255 -1.82 24.93 5.89
N SER A 256 -3.00 24.36 5.66
CA SER A 256 -3.57 23.28 6.47
C SER A 256 -3.12 21.87 6.07
N GLY A 257 -2.24 21.75 5.07
CA GLY A 257 -1.79 20.46 4.54
C GLY A 257 -0.28 20.42 4.31
N TYR A 258 0.13 19.70 3.27
CA TYR A 258 1.53 19.44 2.95
C TYR A 258 1.82 19.67 1.46
N THR A 259 3.08 19.91 1.15
CA THR A 259 3.69 19.71 -0.15
C THR A 259 4.75 18.61 -0.01
N ALA A 260 4.82 17.72 -0.99
CA ALA A 260 5.81 16.66 -1.04
C ALA A 260 6.83 16.96 -2.13
N THR A 261 8.09 17.07 -1.71
CA THR A 261 9.22 17.43 -2.58
C THR A 261 10.21 16.28 -2.65
N HIS A 262 10.69 15.94 -3.85
CA HIS A 262 11.63 14.84 -4.05
C HIS A 262 12.89 15.03 -3.19
N ALA A 263 13.26 13.99 -2.46
CA ALA A 263 14.51 13.90 -1.71
C ALA A 263 15.41 12.80 -2.29
N PRO A 264 16.68 12.71 -1.87
CA PRO A 264 17.51 11.56 -2.22
C PRO A 264 16.82 10.24 -1.87
N ASP A 265 16.75 9.33 -2.84
CA ASP A 265 16.15 8.00 -2.67
C ASP A 265 16.83 7.24 -1.52
N VAL A 266 16.07 6.46 -0.76
CA VAL A 266 16.57 5.75 0.44
C VAL A 266 17.48 4.60 0.06
N VAL A 267 17.05 3.80 -0.92
CA VAL A 267 17.77 2.63 -1.43
C VAL A 267 17.66 2.60 -2.93
N ARG A 268 18.76 2.25 -3.59
CA ARG A 268 18.79 1.88 -5.00
C ARG A 268 19.38 0.48 -5.14
N ALA A 269 18.60 -0.46 -5.65
CA ALA A 269 19.05 -1.82 -5.84
C ALA A 269 19.95 -1.92 -7.10
N ALA A 270 21.08 -2.61 -6.95
CA ALA A 270 21.93 -2.96 -8.08
C ALA A 270 21.36 -4.14 -8.90
N ASP A 271 20.56 -4.99 -8.24
CA ASP A 271 19.93 -6.15 -8.87
C ASP A 271 18.85 -5.73 -9.87
N PRO A 272 18.96 -6.09 -11.16
CA PRO A 272 17.92 -5.81 -12.15
C PRO A 272 16.59 -6.53 -11.90
N TRP A 273 16.54 -7.54 -11.02
CA TRP A 273 15.32 -8.26 -10.66
C TRP A 273 14.57 -7.64 -9.48
N PHE A 274 15.11 -6.62 -8.82
CA PHE A 274 14.47 -6.01 -7.66
C PHE A 274 13.21 -5.23 -8.07
N VAL A 275 12.08 -5.59 -7.48
CA VAL A 275 10.83 -4.85 -7.60
C VAL A 275 10.11 -4.84 -6.25
N GLY A 276 10.40 -3.80 -5.48
CA GLY A 276 9.75 -3.57 -4.19
C GLY A 276 8.25 -3.33 -4.32
N VAL A 277 7.46 -3.91 -3.41
CA VAL A 277 5.99 -3.83 -3.42
C VAL A 277 5.39 -3.37 -2.09
N SER A 278 5.99 -3.70 -0.95
CA SER A 278 5.56 -3.19 0.35
C SER A 278 6.77 -2.85 1.21
N LEU A 279 6.56 -1.99 2.19
CA LEU A 279 7.57 -1.63 3.17
C LEU A 279 6.94 -1.28 4.51
N ALA A 280 7.64 -1.62 5.59
CA ALA A 280 7.27 -1.29 6.97
C ALA A 280 8.55 -1.22 7.81
N TYR A 281 8.59 -0.35 8.83
CA TYR A 281 9.70 -0.35 9.78
C TYR A 281 9.37 -1.22 10.99
N GLY A 282 10.37 -1.95 11.49
CA GLY A 282 10.27 -2.76 12.69
C GLY A 282 10.44 -1.94 13.98
N PRO A 283 10.29 -2.58 15.16
CA PRO A 283 10.52 -1.94 16.45
C PRO A 283 11.98 -1.51 16.66
N ASP A 284 12.92 -2.13 15.94
CA ASP A 284 14.33 -1.74 15.89
C ASP A 284 14.58 -0.55 14.93
N GLY A 285 13.52 -0.03 14.30
CA GLY A 285 13.56 1.05 13.31
C GLY A 285 14.25 0.69 12.00
N ALA A 286 14.61 -0.58 11.78
CA ALA A 286 15.02 -1.07 10.48
C ALA A 286 13.81 -1.13 9.53
N VAL A 287 14.03 -0.87 8.24
CA VAL A 287 12.97 -0.89 7.22
C VAL A 287 12.98 -2.22 6.50
N TYR A 288 11.86 -2.94 6.55
CA TYR A 288 11.65 -4.16 5.79
C TYR A 288 11.00 -3.83 4.46
N VAL A 289 11.50 -4.41 3.36
CA VAL A 289 10.93 -4.27 2.02
C VAL A 289 10.67 -5.65 1.43
N SER A 290 9.45 -5.87 0.96
CA SER A 290 9.10 -7.06 0.18
C SER A 290 9.30 -6.82 -1.30
N ASP A 291 9.77 -7.84 -2.00
CA ASP A 291 10.12 -7.82 -3.42
C ASP A 291 9.61 -9.10 -4.09
N PHE A 292 8.92 -8.98 -5.23
CA PHE A 292 8.43 -10.16 -5.95
C PHE A 292 9.46 -10.79 -6.91
N SER A 293 10.61 -10.14 -7.08
CA SER A 293 11.79 -10.57 -7.85
C SER A 293 11.48 -10.93 -9.30
N ASP A 294 11.32 -9.94 -10.17
CA ASP A 294 10.95 -10.12 -11.57
C ASP A 294 11.66 -9.09 -12.47
N THR A 295 11.74 -9.38 -13.77
CA THR A 295 12.22 -8.46 -14.82
C THR A 295 11.09 -7.93 -15.70
N GLY A 296 9.87 -8.42 -15.51
CA GLY A 296 8.68 -8.03 -16.25
C GLY A 296 7.74 -7.18 -15.42
N GLU A 297 8.03 -5.91 -15.21
CA GLU A 297 7.17 -5.04 -14.41
C GLU A 297 5.90 -4.56 -15.14
N CYS A 298 4.79 -4.41 -14.39
CA CYS A 298 3.46 -3.82 -14.70
C CYS A 298 2.73 -4.20 -16.02
N HIS A 299 3.41 -4.73 -17.03
CA HIS A 299 2.94 -4.91 -18.42
C HIS A 299 3.41 -6.22 -19.06
N HIS A 300 4.22 -7.02 -18.36
CA HIS A 300 4.58 -8.37 -18.77
C HIS A 300 3.66 -9.37 -18.04
N ARG A 301 2.95 -10.21 -18.81
CA ARG A 301 1.99 -11.19 -18.27
C ARG A 301 2.62 -12.56 -17.99
N ALA A 302 3.86 -12.76 -18.37
CA ALA A 302 4.59 -14.00 -18.14
C ALA A 302 5.32 -13.91 -16.80
N ASN A 303 4.63 -14.18 -15.70
CA ASN A 303 5.31 -14.43 -14.43
C ASN A 303 6.04 -15.77 -14.55
N THR A 304 7.36 -15.72 -14.73
CA THR A 304 8.16 -16.92 -14.96
C THR A 304 8.59 -17.61 -13.67
N ARG A 305 8.42 -16.99 -12.49
CA ARG A 305 8.96 -17.48 -11.21
C ARG A 305 8.08 -17.13 -10.01
N LYS A 306 7.25 -18.09 -9.57
CA LYS A 306 6.31 -17.93 -8.42
C LYS A 306 6.96 -18.11 -7.03
N HIS A 307 8.25 -18.39 -6.96
CA HIS A 307 8.95 -18.79 -5.72
C HIS A 307 10.18 -17.93 -5.41
N THR A 308 10.33 -16.79 -6.09
CA THR A 308 11.54 -15.94 -5.99
C THR A 308 11.33 -14.70 -5.14
N GLY A 309 10.17 -14.54 -4.49
CA GLY A 309 9.92 -13.40 -3.62
C GLY A 309 10.96 -13.31 -2.50
N ARG A 310 11.34 -12.07 -2.16
CA ARG A 310 12.39 -11.74 -1.18
C ARG A 310 11.86 -10.74 -0.17
N ILE A 311 12.46 -10.76 1.02
CA ILE A 311 12.29 -9.74 2.04
C ILE A 311 13.68 -9.23 2.40
N TYR A 312 13.85 -7.92 2.37
CA TYR A 312 15.08 -7.23 2.75
C TYR A 312 14.89 -6.52 4.08
N LYS A 313 15.85 -6.63 4.98
CA LYS A 313 16.01 -5.74 6.14
C LYS A 313 17.02 -4.67 5.79
N ILE A 314 16.60 -3.41 5.78
CA ILE A 314 17.43 -2.24 5.50
C ILE A 314 17.75 -1.57 6.83
N THR A 315 19.03 -1.40 7.12
CA THR A 315 19.53 -0.70 8.31
C THR A 315 20.36 0.51 7.89
N TYR A 316 20.44 1.50 8.76
CA TYR A 316 21.28 2.67 8.54
C TYR A 316 22.59 2.54 9.31
N GLY A 317 23.72 2.81 8.66
CA GLY A 317 25.04 2.72 9.29
C GLY A 317 25.59 1.30 9.33
N LYS A 318 26.17 0.91 10.48
CA LYS A 318 26.65 -0.47 10.68
C LYS A 318 25.51 -1.26 11.33
N PRO A 319 25.02 -2.35 10.69
CA PRO A 319 23.96 -3.19 11.23
C PRO A 319 24.31 -3.77 12.60
#